data_AF-A0A0X2NQJ4-F1
#
_entry.id   AF-A0A0X2NQJ4-F1
#
_cell.length_a   1.000
_cell.length_b   1.000
_cell.length_c   1.000
_cell.angle_alpha   90.00
_cell.angle_beta   90.00
_cell.angle_gamma   90.00
#
_symmetry.space_group_name_H-M   'P 1'
#
loop_
_entity.id
_entity.type
_entity.pdbx_description
1 polymer ?
#
loop_
_entity_poly.entity_id
_entity_poly.type
_entity_poly.pdbx_seq_one_letter_code
_entity_poly.pdbx_strand_id
1 'polypeptide(L)'
;MHLTSAHTLILLPVIALVFTPLFPFVNNDTLILGFPVMMVWVAGWGVATTFILAALYRNEPELGDPSDDAAAAANAHSPEAAS
;
A
#
# COMPACT_ATOMS: atom_id res chain seq x y z
N MET A 1 10.91 11.85 -17.45
CA MET A 1 10.40 11.36 -16.16
C MET A 1 9.26 12.28 -15.74
N HIS A 2 8.03 11.95 -16.13
CA HIS A 2 6.84 12.65 -15.62
C HIS A 2 6.68 12.20 -14.17
N LEU A 3 7.14 12.99 -13.20
CA LEU A 3 6.75 12.78 -11.81
C LEU A 3 5.26 13.09 -11.71
N THR A 4 4.42 12.08 -11.93
CA THR A 4 2.97 12.19 -11.71
C THR A 4 2.76 12.54 -10.24
N SER A 5 1.82 13.44 -9.96
CA SER A 5 1.41 13.84 -8.60
C SER A 5 1.11 12.66 -7.67
N ALA A 6 0.84 11.48 -8.24
CA ALA A 6 0.64 10.22 -7.55
C ALA A 6 1.87 9.74 -6.75
N HIS A 7 3.10 10.05 -7.19
CA HIS A 7 4.31 9.72 -6.42
C HIS A 7 4.38 10.48 -5.08
N THR A 8 3.74 11.65 -4.99
CA THR A 8 3.63 12.41 -3.74
C THR A 8 2.78 11.68 -2.69
N LEU A 9 1.89 10.76 -3.09
CA LEU A 9 1.11 9.95 -2.14
C LEU A 9 1.99 8.97 -1.35
N ILE A 10 3.10 8.51 -1.91
CA ILE A 10 4.07 7.63 -1.22
C ILE A 10 4.86 8.39 -0.16
N LEU A 11 5.06 9.70 -0.34
CA LEU A 11 5.72 10.54 0.67
C LEU A 11 4.87 10.69 1.94
N LEU A 12 3.55 10.57 1.84
CA LEU A 12 2.64 10.74 2.96
C LEU A 12 2.94 9.79 4.15
N PRO A 13 2.98 8.45 3.97
CA PRO A 13 3.32 7.54 5.07
C PRO A 13 4.72 7.76 5.61
N VAL A 14 5.69 8.10 4.75
CA VAL A 14 7.07 8.37 5.18
C VAL A 14 7.13 9.59 6.09
N ILE A 15 6.49 10.69 5.69
CA ILE A 15 6.41 11.91 6.48
C ILE A 15 5.69 11.62 7.80
N ALA A 16 4.55 10.93 7.76
CA ALA A 16 3.81 10.62 8.99
C ALA A 16 4.65 9.79 9.99
N LEU A 17 5.41 8.81 9.52
CA LEU A 17 6.28 7.98 10.36
C LEU A 17 7.52 8.73 10.86
N VAL A 18 8.15 9.55 10.04
CA VAL A 18 9.32 10.37 10.45
C VAL A 18 8.93 11.41 11.50
N PHE A 19 7.76 12.04 11.34
CA PHE A 19 7.24 13.04 12.27
C PHE A 19 6.48 12.43 13.46
N THR A 20 6.35 11.10 13.53
CA THR A 20 5.66 10.40 14.63
C THR A 20 6.16 10.79 16.03
N PRO A 21 7.47 11.01 16.29
CA PRO A 21 7.93 11.45 17.61
C PRO A 21 7.38 12.82 18.05
N LEU A 22 7.05 13.69 17.09
CA LEU A 22 6.51 15.03 17.33
C LEU A 22 5.01 15.03 17.62
N PHE A 23 4.33 13.89 17.49
CA PHE A 23 2.89 13.77 17.70
C PHE A 23 2.58 13.33 19.15
N PRO A 24 2.17 14.24 20.04
CA PRO A 24 1.92 13.92 21.45
C PRO A 24 0.72 12.98 21.65
N PHE A 25 -0.21 12.93 20.70
CA PHE A 25 -1.34 12.00 20.75
C PHE A 25 -0.97 10.56 20.41
N VAL A 26 0.21 10.34 19.80
CA VAL A 26 0.74 9.00 19.54
C VAL A 26 1.67 8.57 20.68
N ASN A 27 2.50 9.49 21.19
CA ASN A 27 3.41 9.29 22.31
C ASN A 27 2.73 9.55 23.66
N ASN A 28 1.70 8.77 24.00
CA ASN A 28 1.06 8.83 25.30
C ASN A 28 0.84 7.43 25.88
N ASP A 29 0.48 7.38 27.15
CA ASP A 29 0.20 6.13 27.89
C ASP A 29 -1.19 5.55 27.58
N THR A 30 -1.88 6.07 26.57
CA THR A 30 -3.20 5.56 26.20
C THR A 30 -3.06 4.20 25.53
N LEU A 31 -4.00 3.31 25.82
CA LEU A 31 -4.08 2.00 25.21
C LEU A 31 -5.32 1.92 24.32
N ILE A 32 -5.14 1.47 23.08
CA ILE A 32 -6.23 1.14 22.15
C ILE A 32 -6.22 -0.37 21.99
N LEU A 33 -7.33 -1.03 22.34
CA LEU A 33 -7.47 -2.50 22.30
C LEU A 33 -6.37 -3.25 23.09
N GLY A 34 -5.81 -2.63 24.13
CA GLY A 34 -4.72 -3.18 24.93
C GLY A 34 -3.31 -2.92 24.39
N PHE A 35 -3.17 -2.24 23.25
CA PHE A 35 -1.88 -1.87 22.66
C PHE A 35 -1.59 -0.37 22.84
N PRO A 36 -0.31 0.01 23.01
CA PRO A 36 0.09 1.42 22.96
C PRO A 36 -0.36 2.09 21.66
N VAL A 37 -0.82 3.35 21.74
CA VAL A 37 -1.24 4.11 20.54
C VAL A 37 -0.15 4.14 19.47
N MET A 38 1.13 4.19 19.86
CA MET A 38 2.27 4.06 18.94
C MET A 38 2.21 2.81 18.06
N MET A 39 1.90 1.64 18.62
CA MET A 39 1.82 0.40 17.84
C MET A 39 0.66 0.44 16.85
N VAL A 40 -0.51 0.93 17.30
CA VAL A 40 -1.71 1.05 16.46
C VAL A 40 -1.49 2.07 15.33
N TRP A 41 -0.81 3.17 15.63
CA TRP A 41 -0.46 4.20 14.65
C TRP A 41 0.46 3.65 13.55
N VAL A 42 1.55 2.99 13.94
CA VAL A 42 2.48 2.38 12.98
C VAL A 42 1.78 1.30 12.15
N ALA A 43 0.98 0.44 12.78
CA ALA A 43 0.20 -0.58 12.07
C ALA A 43 -0.81 0.04 11.08
N GLY A 44 -1.50 1.11 11.50
CA GLY A 44 -2.42 1.86 10.65
C GLY A 44 -1.74 2.45 9.42
N TRP A 45 -0.55 3.01 9.59
CA TRP A 45 0.26 3.50 8.46
C TRP A 45 0.77 2.37 7.56
N GLY A 46 1.07 1.19 8.10
CA GLY A 46 1.38 0.00 7.30
C GLY A 46 0.22 -0.38 6.37
N VAL A 47 -0.99 -0.49 6.91
CA VAL A 47 -2.20 -0.80 6.12
C VAL A 47 -2.48 0.30 5.10
N ALA A 48 -2.41 1.57 5.50
CA ALA A 48 -2.62 2.69 4.59
C ALA A 48 -1.62 2.69 3.44
N THR A 49 -0.35 2.36 3.70
CA THR A 49 0.69 2.22 2.68
C THR A 49 0.32 1.13 1.68
N THR A 50 -0.10 -0.05 2.14
CA THR A 50 -0.58 -1.12 1.26
C THR A 50 -1.73 -0.66 0.37
N PHE A 51 -2.71 0.06 0.92
CA PHE A 51 -3.81 0.62 0.11
C PHE A 51 -3.35 1.66 -0.91
N ILE A 52 -2.42 2.54 -0.55
CA ILE A 52 -1.86 3.54 -1.46
C ILE A 52 -1.15 2.85 -2.63
N LEU A 53 -0.33 1.82 -2.36
CA LEU A 53 0.33 1.04 -3.40
C LEU A 53 -0.68 0.29 -4.28
N ALA A 54 -1.68 -0.35 -3.69
CA ALA A 54 -2.73 -1.05 -4.43
C ALA A 54 -3.52 -0.11 -5.35
N ALA A 55 -3.83 1.10 -4.87
CA ALA A 55 -4.50 2.12 -5.66
C ALA A 55 -3.60 2.65 -6.79
N LEU A 56 -2.31 2.83 -6.53
CA LEU A 56 -1.33 3.27 -7.54
C LEU A 56 -1.20 2.23 -8.66
N TYR A 57 -1.00 0.95 -8.31
CA TYR A 57 -0.91 -0.16 -9.27
C TYR A 57 -2.15 -0.25 -10.16
N ARG A 58 -3.33 -0.02 -9.61
CA ARG A 58 -4.59 -0.05 -10.37
C ARG A 58 -4.72 1.09 -11.38
N ASN A 59 -4.10 2.25 -11.10
CA ASN A 59 -4.23 3.45 -11.93
C ASN A 59 -3.09 3.61 -12.95
N GLU A 60 -1.95 2.95 -12.72
CA GLU A 60 -0.80 2.95 -13.62
C GLU A 60 -0.57 1.53 -14.17
N PRO A 61 -1.26 1.12 -15.26
CA PRO A 61 -1.14 -0.24 -15.83
C PRO A 61 0.28 -0.57 -16.32
N GLU A 62 1.14 0.44 -16.46
CA GLU A 62 2.55 0.32 -16.80
C GLU A 62 3.48 -0.10 -15.63
N LEU A 63 2.95 -0.16 -14.41
CA LEU A 63 3.58 -0.86 -13.27
C LEU A 63 3.20 -2.34 -13.17
N GLY A 64 2.31 -2.82 -14.06
CA GLY A 64 1.88 -4.21 -14.13
C GLY A 64 3.07 -5.16 -14.26
N ASP A 65 3.14 -6.19 -13.41
CA ASP A 65 4.14 -7.23 -13.56
C ASP A 65 3.87 -7.99 -14.88
N PRO A 66 4.83 -8.11 -15.81
CA PRO A 66 4.65 -8.92 -17.01
C PRO A 66 4.26 -10.38 -16.73
N SER A 67 4.48 -10.87 -15.50
CA SER A 67 4.01 -12.18 -15.06
C SER A 67 2.47 -12.30 -14.99
N ASP A 68 1.76 -11.21 -14.70
CA ASP A 68 0.29 -11.16 -14.66
C ASP A 68 -0.31 -11.29 -16.08
N ASP A 69 0.31 -10.62 -17.06
CA ASP A 69 -0.09 -10.70 -18.48
C ASP A 69 0.17 -12.10 -19.06
N ALA A 70 1.29 -12.71 -18.72
CA ALA A 70 1.63 -14.07 -19.13
C ALA A 70 0.66 -15.11 -18.53
N ALA A 71 0.27 -14.94 -17.27
CA ALA A 71 -0.71 -15.78 -16.61
C ALA A 71 -2.13 -15.61 -17.20
N ALA A 72 -2.52 -14.38 -17.53
CA ALA A 72 -3.79 -14.10 -18.21
C ALA A 72 -3.82 -14.71 -19.62
N ALA A 73 -2.72 -14.61 -20.38
CA ALA A 73 -2.59 -15.21 -21.71
C ALA A 73 -2.60 -16.75 -21.66
N ALA A 74 -1.95 -17.37 -20.66
CA ALA A 74 -1.96 -18.82 -20.47
C ALA A 74 -3.37 -19.37 -20.14
N ASN A 75 -4.14 -18.64 -19.33
CA ASN A 75 -5.54 -19.00 -19.03
C ASN A 75 -6.47 -18.78 -20.24
N ALA A 76 -6.24 -17.72 -21.02
CA ALA A 76 -7.00 -17.46 -22.25
C ALA A 76 -6.76 -18.53 -23.35
N HIS A 77 -5.61 -19.21 -23.32
CA HIS A 77 -5.28 -20.28 -24.26
C HIS A 77 -5.71 -21.69 -23.79
N SER A 78 -6.31 -21.83 -22.61
CA SER A 78 -6.80 -23.13 -22.07
C SER A 78 -8.34 -23.28 -21.97
N PRO A 79 -9.16 -22.98 -23.02
CA PRO A 79 -10.58 -23.32 -22.98
C PRO A 79 -10.93 -24.76 -23.42
N GLU A 80 -9.95 -25.63 -23.74
CA GLU A 80 -10.24 -26.88 -24.49
C GLU A 80 -9.48 -28.14 -23.98
N ALA A 81 -9.53 -28.44 -22.68
CA ALA A 81 -9.03 -29.74 -22.17
C ALA A 81 -9.96 -30.41 -21.14
N ALA A 82 -11.23 -30.05 -21.15
CA ALA A 82 -12.27 -30.67 -20.33
C ALA A 82 -13.54 -30.89 -21.16
N SER A 83 -13.45 -31.76 -22.16
CA SER A 83 -14.59 -32.35 -22.87
C SER A 83 -14.28 -33.80 -23.21
#